data_AF-A0A7E4VZ79-F1
#
_entry.id   AF-A0A7E4VZ79-F1
#
_cell.length_a   1.000
_cell.length_b   1.000
_cell.length_c   1.000
_cell.angle_alpha   90.00
_cell.angle_beta   90.00
_cell.angle_gamma   90.00
#
_symmetry.space_group_name_H-M   'P 1'
#
loop_
_entity.id
_entity.type
_entity.pdbx_description
1 polymer ?
#
loop_
_entity_poly.entity_id
_entity_poly.type
_entity_poly.pdbx_seq_one_letter_code
_entity_poly.pdbx_strand_id
1 'polypeptide(L)'
;MNAVTVLVFAAFAAVALSDPDPCTGCLENMVDIRAELGNDGKGASVDALLAALKHACEKRYPDKLLECYTASISQAPAVEALLDAGKSDKEICVAAGRCA
;
A
#
# COMPACT_ATOMS: atom_id res chain seq x y z
N MET A 1 -4.96 19.78 27.31
CA MET A 1 -5.25 18.36 27.59
C MET A 1 -5.99 17.80 26.38
N ASN A 2 -5.28 17.04 25.53
CA ASN A 2 -5.81 16.05 24.57
C ASN A 2 -4.62 15.17 24.19
N ALA A 3 -4.14 14.41 25.18
CA ALA A 3 -3.21 13.31 24.94
C ALA A 3 -4.07 12.11 24.54
N VAL A 4 -4.40 12.03 23.25
CA VAL A 4 -4.96 10.80 22.68
C VAL A 4 -3.77 9.89 22.38
N THR A 5 -3.45 9.08 23.38
CA THR A 5 -2.64 7.86 23.28
C THR A 5 -3.11 7.02 22.10
N VAL A 6 -2.38 7.07 20.98
CA VAL A 6 -2.51 6.08 19.91
C VAL A 6 -1.78 4.82 20.38
N LEU A 7 -2.56 3.93 20.98
CA LEU A 7 -2.20 2.58 21.34
C LEU A 7 -1.72 1.83 20.09
N VAL A 8 -0.50 1.31 20.18
CA VAL A 8 0.02 0.08 19.56
C VAL A 8 -0.91 -0.55 18.49
N PHE A 9 -0.58 -0.34 17.21
CA PHE A 9 -0.92 -1.30 16.14
C PHE A 9 0.34 -2.08 15.75
N ALA A 10 0.84 -2.89 16.70
CA ALA A 10 1.69 -4.03 16.37
C ALA A 10 0.79 -5.22 16.04
N ALA A 11 0.09 -5.17 14.90
CA ALA A 11 -0.74 -6.29 14.40
C ALA A 11 -1.10 -6.14 12.90
N PHE A 12 -0.11 -5.93 12.03
CA PHE A 12 -0.22 -6.33 10.61
C PHE A 12 1.07 -7.08 10.17
N ALA A 13 1.58 -7.91 11.06
CA ALA A 13 2.64 -8.87 10.78
C ALA A 13 2.03 -10.25 10.48
N ALA A 14 1.28 -10.40 9.38
CA ALA A 14 0.84 -11.74 8.91
C ALA A 14 0.19 -11.74 7.51
N VAL A 15 0.62 -10.89 6.58
CA VAL A 15 0.48 -11.24 5.16
C VAL A 15 1.89 -11.40 4.62
N ALA A 16 2.54 -12.46 5.11
CA ALA A 16 3.61 -13.12 4.38
C ALA A 16 2.94 -13.81 3.17
N LEU A 17 2.55 -13.01 2.18
CA LEU A 17 2.28 -13.53 0.85
C LEU A 17 3.62 -13.91 0.23
N SER A 18 4.26 -14.94 0.78
CA SER A 18 5.44 -15.63 0.25
C SER A 18 6.63 -14.77 -0.24
N ASP A 19 6.72 -13.49 0.11
CA ASP A 19 7.86 -12.65 -0.24
C ASP A 19 8.91 -12.68 0.88
N PRO A 20 10.17 -13.10 0.61
CA PRO A 20 11.24 -13.14 1.61
C PRO A 20 11.62 -11.73 2.11
N ASP A 21 11.16 -10.67 1.43
CA ASP A 21 11.40 -9.28 1.79
C ASP A 21 10.12 -8.43 1.63
N PRO A 22 9.48 -7.99 2.74
CA PRO A 22 8.25 -7.20 2.71
C PRO A 22 8.44 -5.80 2.11
N CYS A 23 9.67 -5.28 2.10
CA CYS A 23 9.98 -3.99 1.50
C CYS A 23 9.96 -4.11 -0.02
N THR A 24 10.57 -5.17 -0.56
CA THR A 24 10.57 -5.48 -2.01
C THR A 24 9.15 -5.64 -2.53
N GLY A 25 8.34 -6.47 -1.88
CA GLY A 25 6.94 -6.66 -2.30
C GLY A 25 6.13 -5.35 -2.27
N CYS A 26 6.38 -4.48 -1.29
CA CYS A 26 5.74 -3.16 -1.26
C CYS A 26 6.20 -2.26 -2.41
N LEU A 27 7.51 -2.16 -2.65
CA LEU A 27 8.07 -1.33 -3.72
C LEU A 27 7.53 -1.75 -5.08
N GLU A 28 7.52 -3.05 -5.34
CA GLU A 28 7.03 -3.57 -6.59
C GLU A 28 5.51 -3.37 -6.77
N ASN A 29 4.72 -3.50 -5.70
CA ASN A 29 3.29 -3.13 -5.72
C ASN A 29 3.10 -1.64 -6.06
N MET A 30 3.93 -0.76 -5.50
CA MET A 30 3.86 0.68 -5.78
C MET A 30 4.21 1.00 -7.24
N VAL A 31 5.17 0.29 -7.82
CA VAL A 31 5.51 0.40 -9.25
C VAL A 31 4.30 0.02 -10.13
N ASP A 32 3.64 -1.10 -9.85
CA ASP A 32 2.43 -1.51 -10.57
C ASP A 32 1.31 -0.47 -10.41
N ILE A 33 1.07 0.02 -9.18
CA ILE A 33 0.04 1.03 -8.91
C ILE A 33 0.31 2.32 -9.70
N ARG A 34 1.55 2.83 -9.71
CA ARG A 34 1.88 4.03 -10.49
C ARG A 34 1.75 3.83 -11.99
N ALA A 35 2.13 2.66 -12.48
CA ALA A 35 1.98 2.32 -13.89
C ALA A 35 0.50 2.38 -14.30
N GLU A 36 -0.41 1.89 -13.47
CA GLU A 36 -1.86 1.97 -13.75
C GLU A 36 -2.44 3.38 -13.61
N LEU A 37 -1.90 4.21 -12.72
CA LEU A 37 -2.40 5.57 -12.50
C LEU A 37 -1.88 6.59 -13.54
N GLY A 38 -0.81 6.29 -14.28
CA GLY A 38 -0.32 7.08 -15.42
C GLY A 38 0.27 8.48 -15.13
N ASN A 39 0.04 9.06 -13.94
CA ASN A 39 0.50 10.40 -13.54
C ASN A 39 1.33 10.37 -12.23
N ASP A 40 2.25 9.41 -12.09
CA ASP A 40 2.94 9.13 -10.83
C ASP A 40 1.99 8.87 -9.63
N GLY A 41 0.71 8.61 -9.89
CA GLY A 41 -0.35 8.50 -8.89
C GLY A 41 -0.83 9.83 -8.27
N LYS A 42 -0.36 10.98 -8.75
CA LYS A 42 -0.76 12.30 -8.23
C LYS A 42 -2.16 12.68 -8.71
N GLY A 43 -3.02 13.10 -7.78
CA GLY A 43 -4.42 13.42 -8.04
C GLY A 43 -5.27 12.19 -8.38
N ALA A 44 -4.77 10.98 -8.11
CA ALA A 44 -5.55 9.76 -8.21
C ALA A 44 -6.62 9.78 -7.13
N SER A 45 -7.88 9.54 -7.49
CA SER A 45 -8.92 9.34 -6.49
C SER A 45 -8.67 8.05 -5.72
N VAL A 46 -9.14 8.00 -4.46
CA VAL A 46 -9.23 6.74 -3.68
C VAL A 46 -9.77 5.59 -4.54
N ASP A 47 -10.82 5.81 -5.34
CA ASP A 47 -11.40 4.76 -6.19
C ASP A 47 -10.42 4.23 -7.25
N ALA A 48 -9.66 5.12 -7.90
CA ALA A 48 -8.65 4.73 -8.87
C ALA A 48 -7.50 3.97 -8.19
N LEU A 49 -7.11 4.39 -6.99
CA LEU A 49 -6.10 3.72 -6.19
C LEU A 49 -6.57 2.32 -5.74
N LEU A 50 -7.83 2.17 -5.35
CA LEU A 50 -8.42 0.87 -4.99
C LEU A 50 -8.50 -0.07 -6.20
N ALA A 51 -8.85 0.45 -7.37
CA ALA A 51 -8.84 -0.33 -8.60
C ALA A 51 -7.43 -0.80 -8.98
N ALA A 52 -6.43 0.10 -8.92
CA ALA A 52 -5.03 -0.22 -9.17
C ALA A 52 -4.49 -1.25 -8.16
N LEU A 53 -4.83 -1.09 -6.88
CA LEU A 53 -4.45 -2.00 -5.81
C LEU A 53 -5.07 -3.39 -5.98
N LYS A 54 -6.35 -3.46 -6.37
CA LYS A 54 -7.03 -4.72 -6.70
C LYS A 54 -6.33 -5.42 -7.86
N HIS A 55 -5.99 -4.68 -8.92
CA HIS A 55 -5.31 -5.21 -10.09
C HIS A 55 -3.91 -5.75 -9.75
N ALA A 56 -3.13 -5.02 -8.94
CA ALA A 56 -1.82 -5.45 -8.47
C ALA A 56 -1.92 -6.75 -7.63
N CYS A 57 -2.90 -6.84 -6.72
CA CYS A 57 -3.16 -8.03 -5.93
C CYS A 57 -3.59 -9.24 -6.81
N GLU A 58 -4.43 -9.02 -7.82
CA GLU A 58 -4.88 -10.08 -8.73
C GLU A 58 -3.74 -10.63 -9.57
N LYS A 59 -2.86 -9.75 -10.05
CA LYS A 59 -1.68 -10.09 -10.85
C LYS A 59 -0.65 -10.92 -10.07
N ARG A 60 -0.38 -10.56 -8.81
CA ARG A 60 0.69 -11.18 -8.00
C ARG A 60 0.22 -12.34 -7.14
N TYR A 61 -1.03 -12.27 -6.68
CA TYR A 61 -1.59 -13.21 -5.72
C TYR A 61 -2.97 -13.69 -6.20
N PRO A 62 -3.05 -14.34 -7.38
CA PRO A 62 -4.33 -14.72 -7.98
C PRO A 62 -5.18 -15.61 -7.05
N ASP A 63 -4.55 -16.50 -6.28
CA ASP A 63 -5.23 -17.38 -5.32
C ASP A 63 -5.53 -16.72 -3.97
N LYS A 64 -5.02 -15.51 -3.73
CA LYS A 64 -5.12 -14.78 -2.46
C LYS A 64 -5.51 -13.31 -2.64
N LEU A 65 -6.25 -13.02 -3.71
CA LEU A 65 -6.74 -11.69 -4.05
C LEU A 65 -7.47 -11.04 -2.87
N LEU A 66 -8.39 -11.78 -2.23
CA LEU A 66 -9.19 -11.26 -1.13
C LEU A 66 -8.34 -10.87 0.08
N GLU A 67 -7.34 -11.69 0.42
CA GLU A 67 -6.43 -11.43 1.55
C GLU A 67 -5.54 -10.20 1.26
N CYS A 68 -4.93 -10.15 0.08
CA CYS A 68 -4.11 -9.03 -0.36
C CYS A 68 -4.90 -7.71 -0.38
N TYR A 69 -6.09 -7.74 -0.99
CA TYR A 69 -6.94 -6.57 -1.14
C TYR A 69 -7.44 -6.07 0.21
N THR A 70 -7.92 -6.97 1.08
CA THR A 70 -8.42 -6.60 2.42
C THR A 70 -7.29 -6.08 3.32
N ALA A 71 -6.08 -6.61 3.21
CA ALA A 71 -4.94 -6.14 3.98
C ALA A 71 -4.46 -4.74 3.55
N SER A 72 -4.77 -4.32 2.33
CA SER A 72 -4.21 -3.11 1.73
C SER A 72 -5.23 -1.98 1.54
N ILE A 73 -6.53 -2.28 1.49
CA ILE A 73 -7.62 -1.30 1.35
C ILE A 73 -7.62 -0.24 2.46
N SER A 74 -7.29 -0.62 3.69
CA SER A 74 -7.23 0.31 4.84
C SER A 74 -6.09 1.31 4.73
N GLN A 75 -5.07 1.02 3.90
CA GLN A 75 -3.92 1.91 3.67
C GLN A 75 -4.12 2.85 2.49
N ALA A 76 -5.15 2.62 1.65
CA ALA A 76 -5.38 3.41 0.43
C ALA A 76 -5.45 4.93 0.70
N PRO A 77 -6.14 5.45 1.73
CA PRO A 77 -6.16 6.90 1.99
C PRO A 77 -4.79 7.47 2.38
N ALA A 78 -3.97 6.68 3.09
CA ALA A 78 -2.62 7.11 3.47
C ALA A 78 -1.69 7.12 2.24
N VAL A 79 -1.79 6.10 1.38
CA VAL A 79 -1.03 6.01 0.13
C VAL A 79 -1.42 7.15 -0.82
N GLU A 80 -2.71 7.45 -0.98
CA GLU A 80 -3.21 8.59 -1.77
C GLU A 80 -2.55 9.91 -1.30
N ALA A 81 -2.64 10.21 0.00
CA ALA A 81 -2.07 11.44 0.55
C ALA A 81 -0.55 11.55 0.33
N LEU A 82 0.18 10.42 0.36
CA LEU A 82 1.61 10.39 0.11
C LEU A 82 1.95 10.54 -1.38
N LEU A 83 1.17 9.94 -2.27
CA LEU A 83 1.29 10.13 -3.71
C LEU A 83 1.03 11.59 -4.10
N ASP A 84 0.00 12.22 -3.52
CA ASP A 84 -0.31 13.64 -3.71
C ASP A 84 0.80 14.57 -3.19
N ALA A 85 1.43 14.18 -2.08
CA ALA A 85 2.60 14.86 -1.54
C ALA A 85 3.88 14.63 -2.37
N GLY A 86 3.82 13.85 -3.45
CA GLY A 86 4.96 13.55 -4.33
C GLY A 86 6.01 12.67 -3.68
N LYS A 87 5.61 11.83 -2.71
CA LYS A 87 6.52 10.90 -2.02
C LYS A 87 6.99 9.80 -2.96
N SER A 88 8.22 9.36 -2.75
CA SER A 88 8.79 8.21 -3.44
C SER A 88 8.18 6.89 -2.95
N ASP A 89 8.27 5.83 -3.75
CA ASP A 89 7.77 4.50 -3.39
C ASP A 89 8.40 3.98 -2.09
N LYS A 90 9.69 4.27 -1.89
CA LYS A 90 10.39 3.93 -0.66
C LYS A 90 9.79 4.63 0.55
N GLU A 91 9.53 5.94 0.46
CA GLU A 91 8.91 6.69 1.58
C GLU A 91 7.52 6.18 1.90
N ILE A 92 6.73 5.82 0.87
CA ILE A 92 5.41 5.22 1.05
C ILE A 92 5.51 3.87 1.76
N CYS A 93 6.45 3.02 1.34
CA CYS A 93 6.66 1.71 1.95
C CYS A 93 7.25 1.77 3.36
N VAL A 94 8.03 2.80 3.69
CA VAL A 94 8.45 3.08 5.07
C VAL A 94 7.25 3.50 5.92
N ALA A 95 6.40 4.40 5.41
CA ALA A 95 5.18 4.83 6.11
C ALA A 95 4.19 3.67 6.33
N ALA A 96 4.14 2.71 5.41
CA ALA A 96 3.36 1.48 5.52
C ALA A 96 3.98 0.43 6.48
N GLY A 97 5.15 0.70 7.07
CA GLY A 97 5.87 -0.23 7.95
C GLY A 97 6.41 -1.46 7.22
N ARG A 98 6.62 -1.38 5.90
CA ARG A 98 7.13 -2.46 5.05
C ARG A 98 8.63 -2.35 4.82
N CYS A 99 9.16 -1.12 4.78
CA CYS A 99 10.58 -0.81 4.66
C CYS A 99 11.09 -0.12 5.93
N ALA A 100 12.40 -0.24 6.17
CA ALA A 100 13.15 0.55 7.16
C ALA A 100 13.91 1.70 6.49
#